data_AF-A0A1G4K0B7-F1
#
_entry.id   AF-A0A1G4K0B7-F1
#
_cell.length_a   1.000
_cell.length_b   1.000
_cell.length_c   1.000
_cell.angle_alpha   90.00
_cell.angle_beta   90.00
_cell.angle_gamma   90.00
#
_symmetry.space_group_name_H-M   'P 1'
#
loop_
_entity.id
_entity.type
_entity.pdbx_description
1 polymer ?
#
loop_
_entity_poly.entity_id
_entity_poly.type
_entity_poly.pdbx_seq_one_letter_code
_entity_poly.pdbx_strand_id
1 'polypeptide(L)'
;MHLVALIGLVLSICTVSLSATIEGKLDLSPFNITRRSVINTNFKLLQVGDLTGEPYVAATKIYDNHGNFKFQDVPEPRDGNSTTFFVLQSSSLDFNLKPNRILFRIDRSSPSNHTVEVKAYKNVFGKENFASPEITHPETLEEIGAKPFVSVSLVNKAPLRVYIQERNGSLLKSGAIANILNSKFKLAAAITAVFVLIAPSIIDKLDSAAVNTFLDDKLLQPQVQKQADQQEVKSELQQLDAKS
;
A
#
# COMPACT_ATOMS: atom_id res chain seq x y z
N MET A 1 44.67 8.16 -55.88
CA MET A 1 44.63 7.20 -54.75
C MET A 1 44.29 7.85 -53.41
N HIS A 2 44.77 9.07 -53.10
CA HIS A 2 44.47 9.73 -51.82
C HIS A 2 42.98 10.09 -51.59
N LEU A 3 42.23 10.44 -52.63
CA LEU A 3 40.79 10.75 -52.51
C LEU A 3 39.96 9.51 -52.10
N VAL A 4 40.30 8.33 -52.64
CA VAL A 4 39.61 7.06 -52.33
C VAL A 4 39.91 6.61 -50.90
N ALA A 5 41.15 6.80 -50.43
CA ALA A 5 41.52 6.53 -49.05
C ALA A 5 40.82 7.49 -48.06
N LEU A 6 40.69 8.77 -48.42
CA LEU A 6 39.96 9.76 -47.62
C LEU A 6 38.46 9.43 -47.53
N ILE A 7 37.85 9.05 -48.65
CA ILE A 7 36.44 8.63 -48.70
C ILE A 7 36.22 7.36 -47.87
N GLY A 8 37.13 6.37 -47.97
CA GLY A 8 37.09 5.16 -47.12
C GLY A 8 37.24 5.46 -45.62
N LEU A 9 38.09 6.43 -45.25
CA LEU A 9 38.24 6.88 -43.87
C LEU A 9 36.96 7.56 -43.35
N VAL A 10 36.34 8.43 -44.15
CA VAL A 10 35.10 9.14 -43.80
C VAL A 10 33.92 8.16 -43.70
N LEU A 11 33.82 7.19 -44.59
CA LEU A 11 32.79 6.13 -44.53
C LEU A 11 32.96 5.20 -43.32
N SER A 12 34.20 4.94 -42.88
CA SER A 12 34.46 4.18 -41.65
C SER A 12 34.08 4.94 -40.38
N ILE A 13 34.03 6.27 -40.42
CA ILE A 13 33.58 7.10 -39.29
C ILE A 13 32.06 7.17 -39.23
N CYS A 14 31.36 6.97 -40.36
CA CYS A 14 29.90 6.97 -40.47
C CYS A 14 29.27 5.57 -40.26
N THR A 15 29.78 4.77 -39.32
CA THR A 15 29.04 3.57 -38.90
C THR A 15 27.80 4.01 -38.13
N VAL A 16 26.64 3.90 -38.77
CA VAL A 16 25.34 4.20 -38.16
C VAL A 16 25.11 3.15 -37.07
N SER A 17 25.31 3.51 -35.81
CA SER A 17 24.92 2.66 -34.70
C SER A 17 23.41 2.64 -34.62
N LEU A 18 22.80 1.47 -34.83
CA LEU A 18 21.37 1.28 -34.56
C LEU A 18 21.11 1.52 -33.06
N SER A 19 20.07 2.29 -32.77
CA SER A 19 19.74 2.69 -31.41
C SER A 19 18.23 2.73 -31.18
N ALA A 20 17.81 2.16 -30.06
CA ALA A 20 16.43 2.14 -29.62
C ALA A 20 16.10 3.39 -28.80
N THR A 21 14.81 3.71 -28.73
CA THR A 21 14.27 4.70 -27.79
C THR A 21 13.39 3.98 -26.78
N ILE A 22 13.62 4.23 -25.49
CA ILE A 22 12.77 3.74 -24.40
C ILE A 22 11.98 4.92 -23.84
N GLU A 23 10.66 4.81 -23.88
CA GLU A 23 9.73 5.82 -23.36
C GLU A 23 9.04 5.34 -22.08
N GLY A 24 8.88 6.27 -21.15
CA GLY A 24 8.15 6.02 -19.92
C GLY A 24 7.37 7.25 -19.47
N LYS A 25 6.42 7.02 -18.57
CA LYS A 25 5.55 8.05 -18.01
C LYS A 25 5.46 7.91 -16.51
N LEU A 26 5.68 9.02 -15.81
CA LEU A 26 5.46 9.15 -14.38
C LEU A 26 4.03 9.61 -14.12
N ASP A 27 3.23 8.74 -13.52
CA ASP A 27 1.90 9.06 -13.03
C ASP A 27 1.95 9.43 -11.53
N LEU A 28 1.74 10.71 -11.24
CA LEU A 28 1.69 11.23 -9.87
C LEU A 28 0.26 11.36 -9.34
N SER A 29 -0.76 10.87 -10.05
CA SER A 29 -2.17 11.01 -9.63
C SER A 29 -2.36 10.52 -8.19
N PRO A 30 -2.99 11.32 -7.31
CA PRO A 30 -3.80 12.51 -7.58
C PRO A 30 -3.03 13.86 -7.61
N PHE A 31 -1.71 13.87 -7.48
CA PHE A 31 -0.91 15.09 -7.46
C PHE A 31 -0.57 15.56 -8.87
N ASN A 32 -0.43 16.89 -9.02
CA ASN A 32 0.07 17.49 -10.25
C ASN A 32 1.59 17.45 -10.31
N ILE A 33 2.14 17.32 -11.52
CA ILE A 33 3.57 17.43 -11.76
C ILE A 33 3.96 18.90 -11.65
N THR A 34 4.87 19.18 -10.72
CA THR A 34 5.40 20.53 -10.48
C THR A 34 6.87 20.58 -10.88
N ARG A 35 7.42 21.79 -11.03
CA ARG A 35 8.85 22.00 -11.26
C ARG A 35 9.72 21.29 -10.21
N ARG A 36 9.25 21.25 -8.95
CA ARG A 36 9.93 20.53 -7.87
C ARG A 36 9.95 19.02 -8.16
N SER A 37 8.82 18.45 -8.55
CA SER A 37 8.70 17.03 -8.91
C SER A 37 9.68 16.64 -10.02
N VAL A 38 9.87 17.51 -11.03
CA VAL A 38 10.81 17.31 -12.14
C VAL A 38 12.27 17.32 -11.67
N ILE A 39 12.64 18.26 -10.81
CA ILE A 39 14.02 18.38 -10.32
C ILE A 39 14.39 17.18 -9.43
N ASN A 40 13.47 16.78 -8.55
CA ASN A 40 13.66 15.80 -7.50
C ASN A 40 13.41 14.35 -7.91
N THR A 41 12.98 14.13 -9.15
CA THR A 41 12.75 12.79 -9.70
C THR A 41 13.78 12.51 -10.79
N ASN A 42 14.41 11.34 -10.72
CA ASN A 42 15.45 10.92 -11.65
C ASN A 42 15.25 9.47 -12.07
N PHE A 43 15.47 9.21 -13.35
CA PHE A 43 15.37 7.90 -13.97
C PHE A 43 16.73 7.51 -14.50
N LYS A 44 17.24 6.37 -14.07
CA LYS A 44 18.55 5.86 -14.50
C LYS A 44 18.38 4.53 -15.21
N LEU A 45 18.90 4.42 -16.43
CA LEU A 45 18.94 3.19 -17.21
C LEU A 45 20.36 2.63 -17.19
N LEU A 46 20.48 1.34 -16.84
CA LEU A 46 21.75 0.64 -16.67
C LEU A 46 21.73 -0.63 -17.50
N GLN A 47 22.71 -0.84 -18.37
CA GLN A 47 22.88 -2.12 -19.05
C GLN A 47 23.33 -3.20 -18.05
N VAL A 48 22.74 -4.38 -18.16
CA VAL A 48 23.05 -5.55 -17.33
C VAL A 48 23.10 -6.82 -18.20
N GLY A 49 23.66 -7.91 -17.67
CA GLY A 49 23.76 -9.19 -18.37
C GLY A 49 25.08 -9.32 -19.14
N ASP A 50 25.03 -9.89 -20.34
CA ASP A 50 26.20 -10.11 -21.19
C ASP A 50 26.83 -8.79 -21.63
N LEU A 51 27.86 -8.38 -20.88
CA LEU A 51 28.64 -7.16 -21.12
C LEU A 51 29.96 -7.53 -21.81
N THR A 52 30.14 -7.09 -23.05
CA THR A 52 31.40 -7.27 -23.81
C THR A 52 32.34 -6.05 -23.72
N GLY A 53 31.96 -5.02 -22.95
CA GLY A 53 32.70 -3.77 -22.78
C GLY A 53 32.14 -2.93 -21.63
N GLU A 54 32.37 -1.61 -21.68
CA GLU A 54 31.79 -0.70 -20.68
C GLU A 54 30.26 -0.70 -20.76
N PRO A 55 29.56 -0.88 -19.62
CA PRO A 55 28.11 -0.93 -19.60
C PRO A 55 27.52 0.43 -19.97
N TYR A 56 26.49 0.44 -20.83
CA TYR A 56 25.74 1.65 -21.09
C TYR A 56 25.03 2.14 -19.84
N VAL A 57 25.20 3.43 -19.54
CA VAL A 57 24.54 4.11 -18.42
C VAL A 57 23.98 5.43 -18.92
N ALA A 58 22.68 5.63 -18.74
CA ALA A 58 22.03 6.90 -19.04
C ALA A 58 21.14 7.35 -17.88
N ALA A 59 20.97 8.65 -17.73
CA ALA A 59 20.04 9.25 -16.80
C ALA A 59 19.17 10.27 -17.53
N THR A 60 17.89 10.30 -17.19
CA THR A 60 16.93 11.23 -17.77
C THR A 60 16.00 11.77 -16.70
N LYS A 61 15.35 12.89 -17.01
CA LYS A 61 14.33 13.51 -16.18
C LYS A 61 13.01 13.59 -16.94
N ILE A 62 11.96 13.92 -16.20
CA ILE A 62 10.67 14.29 -16.79
C ILE A 62 10.89 15.50 -17.71
N TYR A 63 10.40 15.44 -18.95
CA TYR A 63 10.53 16.55 -19.90
C TYR A 63 9.24 17.35 -20.11
N ASP A 64 8.09 16.88 -19.62
CA ASP A 64 6.80 17.57 -19.77
C ASP A 64 5.91 17.52 -18.52
N ASN A 65 4.80 18.26 -18.58
CA ASN A 65 3.81 18.32 -17.50
C ASN A 65 2.93 17.07 -17.42
N HIS A 66 3.07 16.13 -18.35
CA HIS A 66 2.36 14.85 -18.37
C HIS A 66 3.18 13.73 -17.71
N GLY A 67 4.43 14.00 -17.34
CA GLY A 67 5.29 13.04 -16.66
C GLY A 67 6.11 12.19 -17.60
N ASN A 68 6.16 12.51 -18.88
CA ASN A 68 6.87 11.71 -19.85
C ASN A 68 8.38 11.89 -19.68
N PHE A 69 9.10 10.80 -19.85
CA PHE A 69 10.56 10.72 -19.86
C PHE A 69 11.00 9.75 -20.95
N LYS A 70 12.20 9.96 -21.51
CA LYS A 70 12.73 9.11 -22.56
C LYS A 70 14.23 8.93 -22.45
N PHE A 71 14.69 7.77 -22.88
CA PHE A 71 16.09 7.46 -23.14
C PHE A 71 16.27 7.32 -24.64
N GLN A 72 17.16 8.13 -25.20
CA GLN A 72 17.56 8.08 -26.59
C GLN A 72 18.89 7.33 -26.70
N ASP A 73 19.22 6.89 -27.91
CA ASP A 73 20.48 6.25 -28.22
C ASP A 73 20.75 4.99 -27.36
N VAL A 74 19.70 4.22 -27.05
CA VAL A 74 19.82 2.98 -26.27
C VAL A 74 20.42 1.89 -27.16
N PRO A 75 21.53 1.24 -26.78
CA PRO A 75 22.20 0.26 -27.64
C PRO A 75 21.30 -0.92 -27.98
N GLU A 76 21.19 -1.21 -29.28
CA GLU A 76 20.46 -2.37 -29.78
C GLU A 76 21.35 -3.62 -29.88
N PRO A 77 20.75 -4.81 -29.81
CA PRO A 77 21.44 -6.05 -30.13
C PRO A 77 21.91 -6.04 -31.60
N ARG A 78 23.19 -6.37 -31.83
CA ARG A 78 23.82 -6.36 -33.17
C ARG A 78 23.44 -7.58 -34.02
N ASP A 79 23.29 -8.74 -33.38
CA ASP A 79 23.09 -10.02 -34.06
C ASP A 79 21.63 -10.46 -34.00
N GLY A 80 21.17 -11.16 -35.04
CA GLY A 80 19.86 -11.84 -35.02
C GLY A 80 19.89 -12.95 -33.96
N ASN A 81 18.98 -12.89 -32.98
CA ASN A 81 18.93 -13.71 -31.76
C ASN A 81 19.79 -13.23 -30.58
N SER A 82 20.42 -12.06 -30.68
CA SER A 82 21.01 -11.42 -29.49
C SER A 82 19.96 -10.61 -28.73
N THR A 83 20.13 -10.56 -27.41
CA THR A 83 19.21 -9.87 -26.49
C THR A 83 20.03 -8.97 -25.59
N THR A 84 19.60 -7.72 -25.43
CA THR A 84 20.26 -6.78 -24.50
C THR A 84 19.31 -6.43 -23.37
N PHE A 85 19.84 -6.37 -22.16
CA PHE A 85 19.06 -6.13 -20.96
C PHE A 85 19.44 -4.80 -20.32
N PHE A 86 18.42 -4.07 -19.88
CA PHE A 86 18.61 -2.81 -19.18
C PHE A 86 17.73 -2.77 -17.94
N VAL A 87 18.25 -2.21 -16.84
CA VAL A 87 17.50 -1.97 -15.62
C VAL A 87 17.22 -0.48 -15.51
N LEU A 88 15.93 -0.14 -15.50
CA LEU A 88 15.48 1.19 -15.12
C LEU A 88 15.32 1.27 -13.60
N GLN A 89 15.98 2.26 -13.03
CA GLN A 89 15.87 2.64 -11.63
C GLN A 89 15.13 3.98 -11.54
N SER A 90 13.95 3.95 -10.94
CA SER A 90 13.10 5.12 -10.75
C SER A 90 13.27 5.63 -9.33
N SER A 91 13.69 6.89 -9.16
CA SER A 91 13.93 7.47 -7.85
C SER A 91 13.32 8.86 -7.74
N SER A 92 12.74 9.16 -6.58
CA SER A 92 12.28 10.50 -6.25
C SER A 92 12.65 10.85 -4.81
N LEU A 93 12.99 12.11 -4.58
CA LEU A 93 13.18 12.64 -3.23
C LEU A 93 11.83 12.92 -2.57
N ASP A 94 10.78 13.26 -3.31
CA ASP A 94 9.50 13.65 -2.69
C ASP A 94 8.50 12.49 -2.59
N PHE A 95 8.64 11.48 -3.45
CA PHE A 95 7.65 10.41 -3.61
C PHE A 95 8.26 9.01 -3.45
N ASN A 96 7.45 8.05 -3.01
CA ASN A 96 7.78 6.62 -3.14
C ASN A 96 7.17 6.10 -4.44
N LEU A 97 8.04 5.66 -5.35
CA LEU A 97 7.65 5.22 -6.69
C LEU A 97 7.52 3.69 -6.79
N LYS A 98 6.60 3.22 -7.63
CA LYS A 98 6.45 1.83 -8.04
C LYS A 98 6.16 1.74 -9.56
N PRO A 99 6.68 0.73 -10.27
CA PRO A 99 7.75 -0.15 -9.82
C PRO A 99 9.06 0.65 -9.62
N ASN A 100 9.83 0.27 -8.60
CA ASN A 100 11.12 0.90 -8.29
C ASN A 100 12.22 0.44 -9.28
N ARG A 101 12.12 -0.83 -9.73
CA ARG A 101 13.02 -1.43 -10.72
C ARG A 101 12.22 -2.09 -11.84
N ILE A 102 12.65 -1.84 -13.08
CA ILE A 102 12.06 -2.45 -14.26
C ILE A 102 13.20 -3.02 -15.10
N LEU A 103 13.08 -4.29 -15.50
CA LEU A 103 14.00 -4.92 -16.43
C LEU A 103 13.42 -4.78 -17.84
N PHE A 104 14.13 -4.06 -18.70
CA PHE A 104 13.89 -4.03 -20.14
C PHE A 104 14.69 -5.13 -20.81
N ARG A 105 14.05 -5.81 -21.75
CA ARG A 105 14.64 -6.78 -22.66
C ARG A 105 14.41 -6.28 -24.08
N ILE A 106 15.49 -6.07 -24.81
CA ILE A 106 15.45 -5.68 -26.22
C ILE A 106 15.86 -6.89 -27.05
N ASP A 107 14.93 -7.41 -27.84
CA ASP A 107 15.11 -8.56 -28.71
C ASP A 107 15.15 -8.10 -30.17
N ARG A 108 16.08 -8.66 -30.97
CA ARG A 108 16.06 -8.51 -32.43
C ARG A 108 15.43 -9.74 -33.07
N SER A 109 14.21 -9.59 -33.60
CA SER A 109 13.45 -10.68 -34.20
C SER A 109 13.93 -11.00 -35.62
N SER A 110 14.71 -12.08 -35.76
CA SER A 110 15.29 -12.57 -37.03
C SER A 110 16.26 -11.60 -37.73
N PRO A 111 17.35 -12.10 -38.37
CA PRO A 111 18.25 -11.25 -39.17
C PRO A 111 17.54 -10.57 -40.37
N SER A 112 16.42 -11.12 -40.85
CA SER A 112 15.71 -10.65 -42.05
C SER A 112 14.71 -9.52 -41.81
N ASN A 113 14.08 -9.48 -40.63
CA ASN A 113 13.15 -8.42 -40.25
C ASN A 113 13.85 -7.54 -39.22
N HIS A 114 14.23 -6.32 -39.60
CA HIS A 114 14.90 -5.37 -38.67
C HIS A 114 13.94 -4.82 -37.59
N THR A 115 12.98 -5.61 -37.14
CA THR A 115 12.01 -5.26 -36.12
C THR A 115 12.57 -5.55 -34.75
N VAL A 116 12.76 -4.48 -33.98
CA VAL A 116 13.20 -4.54 -32.59
C VAL A 116 11.97 -4.65 -31.69
N GLU A 117 11.97 -5.63 -30.80
CA GLU A 117 10.92 -5.82 -29.80
C GLU A 117 11.45 -5.43 -28.43
N VAL A 118 10.73 -4.54 -27.75
CA VAL A 118 11.05 -4.11 -26.39
C VAL A 118 10.00 -4.68 -25.44
N LYS A 119 10.46 -5.49 -24.49
CA LYS A 119 9.66 -6.05 -23.39
C LYS A 119 10.12 -5.46 -22.07
N ALA A 120 9.19 -5.31 -21.14
CA ALA A 120 9.48 -4.78 -19.81
C ALA A 120 8.95 -5.74 -18.74
N TYR A 121 9.72 -5.91 -17.67
CA TYR A 121 9.38 -6.80 -16.57
C TYR A 121 9.53 -6.06 -15.25
N LYS A 122 8.57 -6.25 -14.36
CA LYS A 122 8.59 -5.63 -13.04
C LYS A 122 9.48 -6.42 -12.10
N ASN A 123 10.44 -5.74 -11.48
CA ASN A 123 11.30 -6.33 -10.46
C ASN A 123 11.19 -5.55 -9.13
N VAL A 124 11.64 -6.18 -8.05
CA VAL A 124 11.70 -5.61 -6.70
C VAL A 124 13.16 -5.49 -6.25
N PHE A 125 13.41 -4.53 -5.35
CA PHE A 125 14.75 -4.34 -4.81
C PHE A 125 15.19 -5.59 -4.02
N GLY A 126 16.41 -6.06 -4.26
CA GLY A 126 16.97 -7.24 -3.61
C GLY A 126 16.63 -8.58 -4.28
N LYS A 127 15.81 -8.61 -5.33
CA LYS A 127 15.57 -9.80 -6.16
C LYS A 127 16.45 -9.77 -7.41
N GLU A 128 16.97 -10.93 -7.79
CA GLU A 128 17.77 -11.11 -9.01
C GLU A 128 16.93 -10.82 -10.26
N ASN A 129 17.57 -10.29 -11.32
CA ASN A 129 16.89 -10.03 -12.60
C ASN A 129 16.73 -11.31 -13.43
N PHE A 130 17.63 -12.27 -13.24
CA PHE A 130 17.73 -13.50 -14.00
C PHE A 130 17.65 -14.66 -13.05
N ALA A 131 17.08 -15.77 -13.52
CA ALA A 131 17.07 -17.00 -12.78
C ALA A 131 18.48 -17.58 -12.65
N SER A 132 18.76 -18.20 -11.51
CA SER A 132 19.95 -19.05 -11.37
C SER A 132 19.84 -20.25 -12.32
N PRO A 133 20.90 -20.59 -13.09
CA PRO A 133 20.84 -21.61 -14.15
C PRO A 133 20.60 -23.03 -13.62
N GLU A 134 20.80 -23.26 -12.32
CA GLU A 134 20.63 -24.56 -11.66
C GLU A 134 19.16 -24.90 -11.36
N ILE A 135 18.25 -23.92 -11.47
CA ILE A 135 16.84 -24.11 -11.13
C ILE A 135 16.08 -24.59 -12.37
N THR A 136 15.52 -25.80 -12.31
CA THR A 136 14.81 -26.43 -13.44
C THR A 136 13.57 -25.65 -13.91
N HIS A 137 12.86 -25.00 -12.97
CA HIS A 137 11.67 -24.18 -13.26
C HIS A 137 11.71 -22.91 -12.41
N PRO A 138 12.50 -21.90 -12.82
CA PRO A 138 12.64 -20.70 -12.03
C PRO A 138 11.39 -19.84 -12.10
N GLU A 139 11.16 -19.07 -11.03
CA GLU A 139 10.14 -18.03 -11.02
C GLU A 139 10.49 -16.96 -12.08
N THR A 140 9.54 -16.63 -12.95
CA THR A 140 9.70 -15.58 -13.95
C THR A 140 9.19 -14.24 -13.43
N LEU A 141 9.81 -13.15 -13.91
CA LEU A 141 9.34 -11.80 -13.60
C LEU A 141 8.01 -11.52 -14.31
N GLU A 142 7.15 -10.75 -13.66
CA GLU A 142 5.87 -10.30 -14.21
C GLU A 142 6.12 -9.34 -15.38
N GLU A 143 5.65 -9.70 -16.59
CA GLU A 143 5.72 -8.82 -17.76
C GLU A 143 4.74 -7.66 -17.61
N ILE A 144 5.20 -6.46 -17.94
CA ILE A 144 4.41 -5.23 -17.94
C ILE A 144 4.40 -4.64 -19.35
N GLY A 145 3.30 -3.97 -19.70
CA GLY A 145 3.17 -3.33 -21.00
C GLY A 145 4.23 -2.25 -21.21
N ALA A 146 5.06 -2.43 -22.24
CA ALA A 146 6.07 -1.46 -22.66
C ALA A 146 5.58 -0.49 -23.74
N LYS A 147 4.48 -0.83 -24.43
CA LYS A 147 3.89 -0.02 -25.51
C LYS A 147 2.56 0.57 -25.04
N PRO A 148 2.32 1.89 -25.23
CA PRO A 148 3.18 2.89 -25.87
C PRO A 148 4.34 3.39 -24.98
N PHE A 149 4.22 3.31 -23.65
CA PHE A 149 5.24 3.71 -22.69
C PHE A 149 5.13 2.85 -21.43
N VAL A 150 6.21 2.77 -20.65
CA VAL A 150 6.18 2.14 -19.33
C VAL A 150 5.72 3.13 -18.26
N SER A 151 4.70 2.74 -17.49
CA SER A 151 4.16 3.59 -16.41
C SER A 151 4.88 3.36 -15.08
N VAL A 152 5.35 4.45 -14.47
CA VAL A 152 5.85 4.51 -13.10
C VAL A 152 4.85 5.33 -12.30
N SER A 153 4.34 4.79 -11.20
CA SER A 153 3.27 5.37 -10.38
C SER A 153 3.67 5.49 -8.91
N LEU A 154 2.81 6.09 -8.09
CA LEU A 154 3.01 6.21 -6.64
C LEU A 154 2.70 4.92 -5.88
N VAL A 155 3.41 4.66 -4.79
CA VAL A 155 3.07 3.55 -3.88
C VAL A 155 1.73 3.85 -3.18
N ASN A 156 0.70 3.03 -3.47
CA ASN A 156 -0.67 3.24 -2.97
C ASN A 156 -0.77 3.48 -1.45
N LYS A 157 0.00 2.75 -0.64
CA LYS A 157 -0.07 2.84 0.83
C LYS A 157 0.73 4.01 1.41
N ALA A 158 1.73 4.51 0.69
CA ALA A 158 2.68 5.50 1.18
C ALA A 158 3.22 6.34 0.01
N PRO A 159 2.40 7.19 -0.63
CA PRO A 159 2.78 7.90 -1.84
C PRO A 159 3.88 8.95 -1.60
N LEU A 160 3.86 9.61 -0.45
CA LEU A 160 4.82 10.65 -0.07
C LEU A 160 6.00 10.04 0.70
N ARG A 161 7.20 10.57 0.43
CA ARG A 161 8.41 10.20 1.15
C ARG A 161 8.56 11.09 2.38
N VAL A 162 8.32 10.50 3.55
CA VAL A 162 8.38 11.19 4.84
C VAL A 162 9.78 11.02 5.43
N TYR A 163 10.55 12.10 5.51
CA TYR A 163 11.88 12.12 6.13
C TYR A 163 11.87 12.51 7.60
N ILE A 164 10.78 13.14 8.05
CA ILE A 164 10.64 13.66 9.40
C ILE A 164 9.70 12.73 10.15
N GLN A 165 10.20 12.12 11.22
CA GLN A 165 9.35 11.39 12.14
C GLN A 165 8.86 12.35 13.22
N GLU A 166 7.55 12.55 13.31
CA GLU A 166 6.97 13.32 14.41
C GLU A 166 7.22 12.59 15.74
N ARG A 167 7.78 13.31 16.70
CA ARG A 167 7.88 12.82 18.08
C ARG A 167 6.48 12.90 18.69
N ASN A 168 5.86 11.75 18.96
CA ASN A 168 4.59 11.71 19.69
C ASN A 168 4.78 12.39 21.06
N GLY A 169 4.28 13.62 21.20
CA GLY A 169 4.32 14.40 22.43
C GLY A 169 3.10 14.19 23.34
N SER A 170 2.21 13.26 23.02
CA SER A 170 0.94 13.08 23.74
C SER A 170 0.88 11.72 24.45
N LEU A 171 0.55 11.75 25.74
CA LEU A 171 0.40 10.56 26.62
C LEU A 171 -0.56 9.49 26.07
N LEU A 172 -1.50 9.90 25.20
CA LEU A 172 -2.48 9.00 24.56
C LEU A 172 -1.94 8.33 23.29
N LYS A 173 -0.91 8.90 22.63
CA LYS A 173 -0.30 8.35 21.41
C LYS A 173 1.02 7.63 21.67
N SER A 174 1.70 7.94 22.78
CA SER A 174 2.93 7.27 23.20
C SER A 174 2.95 7.07 24.72
N GLY A 175 3.41 5.90 25.17
CA GLY A 175 3.53 5.55 26.59
C GLY A 175 2.67 4.34 26.98
N ALA A 176 2.63 4.01 28.26
CA ALA A 176 1.91 2.83 28.78
C ALA A 176 0.39 2.88 28.47
N ILE A 177 -0.23 4.07 28.60
CA ILE A 177 -1.66 4.28 28.32
C ILE A 177 -1.95 4.08 26.82
N ALA A 178 -1.12 4.67 25.95
CA ALA A 178 -1.23 4.48 24.50
C ALA A 178 -1.08 3.01 24.06
N ASN A 179 -0.21 2.25 24.73
CA ASN A 179 0.00 0.83 24.46
C ASN A 179 -1.24 -0.01 24.82
N ILE A 180 -1.96 0.37 25.88
CA ILE A 180 -3.23 -0.27 26.27
C ILE A 180 -4.33 0.10 25.26
N LEU A 181 -4.43 1.36 24.86
CA LEU A 181 -5.46 1.85 23.94
C LEU A 181 -5.30 1.32 22.50
N ASN A 182 -4.07 1.21 21.99
CA ASN A 182 -3.83 0.77 20.60
C ASN A 182 -3.91 -0.75 20.40
N SER A 183 -3.92 -1.53 21.47
CA SER A 183 -4.00 -3.00 21.39
C SER A 183 -5.40 -3.47 21.78
N LYS A 184 -6.12 -4.08 20.81
CA LYS A 184 -7.49 -4.58 21.01
C LYS A 184 -7.61 -5.49 22.26
N PHE A 185 -6.62 -6.35 22.49
CA PHE A 185 -6.61 -7.28 23.61
C PHE A 185 -6.32 -6.60 24.96
N LYS A 186 -5.39 -5.63 24.99
CA LYS A 186 -5.07 -4.91 26.24
C LYS A 186 -6.21 -3.97 26.63
N LEU A 187 -6.86 -3.34 25.65
CA LEU A 187 -8.04 -2.52 25.88
C LEU A 187 -9.18 -3.36 26.48
N ALA A 188 -9.45 -4.53 25.90
CA ALA A 188 -10.47 -5.44 26.42
C ALA A 188 -10.17 -5.84 27.87
N ALA A 189 -8.93 -6.23 28.18
CA ALA A 189 -8.51 -6.57 29.53
C ALA A 189 -8.67 -5.41 30.51
N ALA A 190 -8.34 -4.18 30.10
CA ALA A 190 -8.51 -2.99 30.94
C ALA A 190 -9.99 -2.68 31.22
N ILE A 191 -10.86 -2.78 30.21
CA ILE A 191 -12.30 -2.60 30.36
C ILE A 191 -12.88 -3.67 31.30
N THR A 192 -12.49 -4.93 31.12
CA THR A 192 -12.91 -6.03 32.01
C THR A 192 -12.46 -5.81 33.45
N ALA A 193 -11.22 -5.36 33.67
CA ALA A 193 -10.72 -5.06 35.00
C ALA A 193 -11.53 -3.94 35.70
N VAL A 194 -11.90 -2.89 34.97
CA VAL A 194 -12.77 -1.83 35.48
C VAL A 194 -14.16 -2.37 35.81
N PHE A 195 -14.72 -3.21 34.95
CA PHE A 195 -16.02 -3.84 35.19
C PHE A 195 -16.02 -4.74 36.43
N VAL A 196 -14.97 -5.54 36.63
CA VAL A 196 -14.84 -6.41 37.81
C VAL A 196 -14.79 -5.61 39.11
N LEU A 197 -14.17 -4.43 39.10
CA LEU A 197 -14.10 -3.56 40.27
C LEU A 197 -15.42 -2.85 40.57
N ILE A 198 -16.17 -2.44 39.55
CA ILE A 198 -17.40 -1.64 39.72
C ILE A 198 -18.64 -2.52 39.86
N ALA A 199 -18.67 -3.70 39.22
CA ALA A 199 -19.84 -4.58 39.19
C ALA A 199 -20.40 -4.95 40.57
N PRO A 200 -19.60 -5.30 41.61
CA PRO A 200 -20.14 -5.64 42.92
C PRO A 200 -20.96 -4.49 43.53
N SER A 201 -20.45 -3.27 43.45
CA SER A 201 -21.13 -2.08 43.98
C SER A 201 -22.46 -1.79 43.29
N ILE A 202 -22.58 -2.12 42.01
CA ILE A 202 -23.83 -1.96 41.25
C ILE A 202 -24.80 -3.08 41.60
N ILE A 203 -24.31 -4.33 41.67
CA ILE A 203 -25.12 -5.51 42.02
C ILE A 203 -25.70 -5.36 43.42
N ASP A 204 -24.90 -4.95 44.41
CA ASP A 204 -25.39 -4.76 45.79
C ASP A 204 -26.50 -3.70 45.86
N LYS A 205 -26.39 -2.62 45.07
CA LYS A 205 -27.43 -1.59 44.99
C LYS A 205 -28.69 -2.09 44.30
N LEU A 206 -28.55 -2.86 43.22
CA LEU A 206 -29.68 -3.47 42.51
C LEU A 206 -30.38 -4.52 43.38
N ASP A 207 -29.64 -5.31 44.15
CA ASP A 207 -30.19 -6.32 45.05
C ASP A 207 -30.89 -5.69 46.25
N SER A 208 -30.30 -4.64 46.85
CA SER A 208 -31.00 -3.86 47.91
C SER A 208 -32.30 -3.21 47.40
N ALA A 209 -32.30 -2.70 46.17
CA ALA A 209 -33.49 -2.13 45.55
C ALA A 209 -34.56 -3.20 45.28
N ALA A 210 -34.16 -4.38 44.80
CA ALA A 210 -35.06 -5.51 44.58
C ALA A 210 -35.63 -6.04 45.90
N VAL A 211 -34.81 -6.21 46.94
CA VAL A 211 -35.25 -6.65 48.28
C VAL A 211 -36.25 -5.67 48.88
N ASN A 212 -36.02 -4.36 48.74
CA ASN A 212 -36.96 -3.35 49.23
C ASN A 212 -38.32 -3.45 48.53
N THR A 213 -38.34 -3.66 47.20
CA THR A 213 -39.61 -3.85 46.47
C THR A 213 -40.33 -5.14 46.88
N PHE A 214 -39.61 -6.23 47.14
CA PHE A 214 -40.21 -7.47 47.64
C PHE A 214 -40.77 -7.33 49.07
N LEU A 215 -40.13 -6.54 49.92
CA LEU A 215 -40.60 -6.27 51.28
C LEU A 215 -41.85 -5.39 51.26
N ASP A 216 -41.87 -4.36 50.42
CA ASP A 216 -43.03 -3.49 50.25
C ASP A 216 -44.25 -4.29 49.74
N ASP A 217 -44.07 -5.16 48.74
CA ASP A 217 -45.14 -6.04 48.24
C ASP A 217 -45.65 -7.01 49.30
N LYS A 218 -44.75 -7.59 50.12
CA LYS A 218 -45.14 -8.49 51.22
C LYS A 218 -45.85 -7.79 52.38
N LEU A 219 -45.57 -6.51 52.62
CA LEU A 219 -46.23 -5.73 53.67
C LEU A 219 -47.61 -5.21 53.23
N LEU A 220 -47.80 -4.97 51.93
CA LEU A 220 -49.07 -4.52 51.36
C LEU A 220 -50.12 -5.64 51.27
N GLN A 221 -49.72 -6.87 50.94
CA GLN A 221 -50.63 -8.02 50.86
C GLN A 221 -51.49 -8.27 52.13
N PRO A 222 -50.93 -8.33 53.36
CA PRO A 222 -51.72 -8.54 54.56
C PRO A 222 -52.57 -7.32 54.96
N GLN A 223 -52.25 -6.11 54.48
CA GLN A 223 -53.10 -4.93 54.68
C GLN A 223 -54.30 -4.94 53.74
N VAL A 224 -54.11 -5.32 52.48
CA VAL A 224 -55.19 -5.49 51.51
C VAL A 224 -56.12 -6.63 51.93
N GLN A 225 -55.57 -7.74 52.42
CA GLN A 225 -56.36 -8.86 52.96
C GLN A 225 -57.21 -8.42 54.17
N LYS A 226 -56.62 -7.71 55.14
CA LYS A 226 -57.36 -7.19 56.31
C LYS A 226 -58.46 -6.19 55.93
N GLN A 227 -58.26 -5.38 54.89
CA GLN A 227 -59.28 -4.46 54.40
C GLN A 227 -60.41 -5.18 53.68
N ALA A 228 -60.10 -6.23 52.91
CA ALA A 228 -61.09 -7.09 52.26
C ALA A 228 -61.94 -7.83 53.30
N ASP A 229 -61.31 -8.46 54.29
CA ASP A 229 -62.00 -9.16 55.38
C ASP A 229 -62.90 -8.20 56.18
N GLN A 230 -62.45 -6.96 56.43
CA GLN A 230 -63.27 -5.95 57.09
C GLN A 230 -64.46 -5.46 56.25
N GLN A 231 -64.33 -5.44 54.92
CA GLN A 231 -65.44 -5.09 54.02
C GLN A 231 -66.46 -6.23 53.93
N GLU A 232 -66.00 -7.48 53.90
CA GLU A 232 -66.86 -8.66 53.91
C GLU A 232 -67.69 -8.71 55.19
N VAL A 233 -67.04 -8.59 56.36
CA VAL A 233 -67.73 -8.54 57.66
C VAL A 233 -68.75 -7.39 57.75
N LYS A 234 -68.43 -6.22 57.20
CA LYS A 234 -69.39 -5.09 57.13
C LYS A 234 -70.58 -5.39 56.23
N SER A 235 -70.37 -6.07 55.11
CA SER A 235 -71.43 -6.44 54.19
C SER A 235 -72.35 -7.52 54.79
N GLU A 236 -71.80 -8.47 55.54
CA GLU A 236 -72.57 -9.48 56.26
C GLU A 236 -73.41 -8.85 57.39
N LEU A 237 -72.84 -7.92 58.16
CA LEU A 237 -73.56 -7.18 59.20
C LEU A 237 -74.74 -6.37 58.62
N GLN A 238 -74.54 -5.70 57.48
CA GLN A 238 -75.62 -4.97 56.80
C GLN A 238 -76.73 -5.90 56.27
N GLN A 239 -76.39 -7.12 55.83
CA GLN A 239 -77.38 -8.10 55.39
C GLN A 239 -78.17 -8.73 56.55
N LEU A 240 -77.57 -8.82 57.74
CA LEU A 240 -78.25 -9.26 58.96
C LEU A 240 -79.19 -8.18 59.51
N ASP A 241 -78.77 -6.92 59.51
CA ASP A 241 -79.62 -5.79 59.93
C ASP A 241 -80.82 -5.58 58.99
N ALA A 242 -80.69 -5.89 57.70
CA ALA A 242 -81.79 -5.79 56.73
C ALA A 242 -82.81 -6.94 56.79
N LYS A 243 -82.54 -7.98 57.60
CA LYS A 243 -83.41 -9.16 57.79
C LYS A 243 -84.13 -9.19 59.15
N SER A 244 -83.90 -8.21 60.02
CA SER A 244 -84.64 -7.99 61.27
C SER A 244 -85.75 -6.96 61.09
#